data_AF-A0A0A9YI21-F1
#
_entry.id   AF-A0A0A9YI21-F1
#
_cell.length_a   1.000
_cell.length_b   1.000
_cell.length_c   1.000
_cell.angle_alpha   90.00
_cell.angle_beta   90.00
_cell.angle_gamma   90.00
#
_symmetry.space_group_name_H-M   'P 1'
#
loop_
_entity.id
_entity.type
_entity.pdbx_description
1 polymer ?
#
loop_
_entity_poly.entity_id
_entity_poly.type
_entity_poly.pdbx_seq_one_letter_code
_entity_poly.pdbx_strand_id
1 'polypeptide(L)'
;MAKAKLWAQFTAIASIGVIHRGHVTEAMNVMRPYLPSAAGSDASRSYYEAGALYALGLIHAPLGVLRDDVVLNYLSANLYKYSTVSQMVHGASLGIGLTAMGLQNEELCDVLFTCITGGDALGGEAAAVGIGMVMMGSGNDTIIHNFENVAQEDNQKEKIIRGTSMGVALMNLGR
;
A
#
# COMPACT_ATOMS: atom_id res chain seq x y z
N MET A 1 -23.05 6.74 -1.71
CA MET A 1 -21.67 7.28 -1.58
C MET A 1 -21.60 8.82 -1.49
N ALA A 2 -22.55 9.59 -2.05
CA ALA A 2 -22.47 11.06 -2.14
C ALA A 2 -22.39 11.88 -0.84
N LYS A 3 -22.54 11.27 0.35
CA LYS A 3 -22.42 11.94 1.66
C LYS A 3 -21.10 11.67 2.40
N ALA A 4 -20.30 10.69 1.97
CA ALA A 4 -19.02 10.39 2.61
C ALA A 4 -18.02 11.51 2.31
N LYS A 5 -17.13 11.83 3.27
CA LYS A 5 -16.07 12.85 3.12
C LYS A 5 -14.71 12.30 3.59
N LEU A 6 -13.63 12.66 2.90
CA LEU A 6 -12.24 12.33 3.27
C LEU A 6 -12.04 10.82 3.48
N TRP A 7 -11.54 10.38 4.64
CA TRP A 7 -11.32 8.97 4.97
C TRP A 7 -12.58 8.09 4.89
N ALA A 8 -13.77 8.66 5.11
CA ALA A 8 -15.00 7.90 4.90
C ALA A 8 -15.22 7.57 3.42
N GLN A 9 -14.75 8.42 2.49
CA GLN A 9 -14.75 8.10 1.05
C GLN A 9 -13.72 7.03 0.75
N PHE A 10 -12.50 7.17 1.29
CA PHE A 10 -11.44 6.16 1.15
C PHE A 10 -11.97 4.76 1.53
N THR A 11 -12.54 4.62 2.74
CA THR A 11 -13.06 3.34 3.22
C THR A 11 -14.25 2.84 2.39
N ALA A 12 -15.13 3.75 1.93
CA ALA A 12 -16.27 3.38 1.09
C ALA A 12 -15.86 2.86 -0.29
N ILE A 13 -14.73 3.32 -0.84
CA ILE A 13 -14.19 2.80 -2.10
C ILE A 13 -13.37 1.53 -1.85
N ALA A 14 -12.57 1.50 -0.78
CA ALA A 14 -11.83 0.31 -0.36
C ALA A 14 -12.73 -0.92 -0.19
N SER A 15 -13.94 -0.75 0.35
CA SER A 15 -14.89 -1.85 0.56
C SER A 15 -15.37 -2.50 -0.74
N ILE A 16 -15.31 -1.81 -1.89
CA ILE A 16 -15.58 -2.41 -3.21
C ILE A 16 -14.61 -3.56 -3.46
N GLY A 17 -13.35 -3.40 -3.06
CA GLY A 17 -12.33 -4.42 -3.24
C GLY A 17 -12.56 -5.67 -2.40
N VAL A 18 -13.14 -5.51 -1.20
CA VAL A 18 -13.57 -6.64 -0.37
C VAL A 18 -14.73 -7.38 -1.01
N ILE A 19 -15.72 -6.66 -1.56
CA ILE A 19 -16.88 -7.26 -2.25
C ILE A 19 -16.43 -8.07 -3.48
N HIS A 20 -15.41 -7.59 -4.21
CA HIS A 20 -14.92 -8.22 -5.44
C HIS A 20 -13.67 -9.08 -5.23
N ARG A 21 -13.34 -9.45 -3.98
CA ARG A 21 -12.16 -10.26 -3.67
C ARG A 21 -12.16 -11.55 -4.49
N GLY A 22 -11.08 -11.81 -5.23
CA GLY A 22 -10.92 -12.99 -6.07
C GLY A 22 -11.42 -12.85 -7.52
N HIS A 23 -12.18 -11.80 -7.85
CA HIS A 23 -12.62 -11.53 -9.22
C HIS A 23 -11.56 -10.75 -10.03
N VAL A 24 -10.39 -11.37 -10.23
CA VAL A 24 -9.21 -10.71 -10.82
C VAL A 24 -9.37 -10.33 -12.29
N THR A 25 -10.04 -11.15 -13.10
CA THR A 25 -10.12 -10.97 -14.57
C THR A 25 -10.82 -9.67 -14.98
N GLU A 26 -11.86 -9.27 -14.24
CA GLU A 26 -12.67 -8.08 -14.52
C GLU A 26 -12.36 -6.92 -13.57
N ALA A 27 -11.42 -7.11 -12.64
CA ALA A 27 -11.15 -6.15 -11.56
C ALA A 27 -10.81 -4.75 -12.10
N MET A 28 -9.94 -4.67 -13.11
CA MET A 28 -9.56 -3.39 -13.72
C MET A 28 -10.74 -2.71 -14.43
N ASN A 29 -11.65 -3.48 -15.03
CA ASN A 29 -12.85 -2.94 -15.67
C ASN A 29 -13.85 -2.40 -14.64
N VAL A 30 -14.09 -3.15 -13.57
CA VAL A 30 -14.97 -2.75 -12.46
C VAL A 30 -14.43 -1.52 -11.74
N MET A 31 -13.11 -1.47 -11.52
CA MET A 31 -12.47 -0.38 -10.78
C MET A 31 -12.21 0.86 -11.62
N ARG A 32 -12.22 0.76 -12.96
CA ARG A 32 -11.92 1.85 -13.90
C ARG A 32 -12.52 3.23 -13.56
N PRO A 33 -13.81 3.38 -13.19
CA PRO A 33 -14.36 4.71 -12.87
C PRO A 33 -13.83 5.30 -11.55
N TYR A 34 -13.25 4.47 -10.68
CA TYR A 34 -12.70 4.86 -9.39
C TYR A 34 -11.20 5.16 -9.43
N LEU A 35 -10.50 4.62 -10.45
CA LEU A 35 -9.05 4.70 -10.56
C LEU A 35 -8.53 6.10 -10.93
N PRO A 36 -7.29 6.43 -10.55
CA PRO A 36 -6.67 7.72 -10.90
C PRO A 36 -6.67 7.96 -12.41
N SER A 37 -7.31 9.05 -12.84
CA SER A 37 -7.31 9.46 -14.24
C SER A 37 -6.09 10.33 -14.56
N ALA A 38 -5.76 10.51 -15.84
CA ALA A 38 -4.66 11.37 -16.27
C ALA A 38 -4.84 12.85 -15.90
N ALA A 39 -6.09 13.30 -15.68
CA ALA A 39 -6.38 14.61 -15.12
C ALA A 39 -6.00 14.61 -13.64
N GLY A 40 -5.10 15.51 -13.25
CA GLY A 40 -4.45 15.53 -11.93
C GLY A 40 -5.40 15.32 -10.75
N SER A 41 -4.88 14.66 -9.72
CA SER A 41 -5.63 14.32 -8.51
C SER A 41 -5.81 15.56 -7.63
N ASP A 42 -7.01 16.14 -7.62
CA ASP A 42 -7.38 17.14 -6.62
C ASP A 42 -7.31 16.56 -5.21
N ALA A 43 -7.05 17.40 -4.20
CA ALA A 43 -6.99 16.97 -2.79
C ALA A 43 -8.30 16.27 -2.31
N SER A 44 -9.45 16.69 -2.86
CA SER A 44 -10.76 16.07 -2.60
C SER A 44 -10.86 14.67 -3.22
N ARG A 45 -10.29 14.47 -4.42
CA ARG A 45 -10.30 13.19 -5.14
C ARG A 45 -9.24 12.21 -4.63
N SER A 46 -8.18 12.71 -3.99
CA SER A 46 -7.06 11.90 -3.52
C SER A 46 -7.49 10.80 -2.55
N TYR A 47 -8.46 11.05 -1.65
CA TYR A 47 -9.00 10.01 -0.75
C TYR A 47 -9.78 8.92 -1.51
N TYR A 48 -10.55 9.33 -2.50
CA TYR A 48 -11.37 8.44 -3.33
C TYR A 48 -10.48 7.56 -4.21
N GLU A 49 -9.51 8.16 -4.90
CA GLU A 49 -8.56 7.50 -5.79
C GLU A 49 -7.60 6.60 -5.01
N ALA A 50 -7.10 7.03 -3.85
CA ALA A 50 -6.31 6.19 -2.96
C ALA A 50 -7.07 4.95 -2.47
N GLY A 51 -8.36 5.12 -2.13
CA GLY A 51 -9.23 4.01 -1.75
C GLY A 51 -9.39 3.00 -2.89
N ALA A 52 -9.39 3.47 -4.15
CA ALA A 52 -9.44 2.62 -5.32
C ALA A 52 -8.15 1.81 -5.52
N LEU A 53 -6.98 2.41 -5.29
CA LEU A 53 -5.69 1.68 -5.32
C LEU A 53 -5.63 0.61 -4.23
N TYR A 54 -6.10 0.92 -3.02
CA TYR A 54 -6.18 -0.07 -1.96
C TYR A 54 -7.20 -1.19 -2.27
N ALA A 55 -8.36 -0.83 -2.84
CA ALA A 55 -9.35 -1.80 -3.30
C ALA A 55 -8.80 -2.75 -4.36
N LEU A 56 -8.00 -2.27 -5.31
CA LEU A 56 -7.33 -3.14 -6.29
C LEU A 56 -6.45 -4.19 -5.60
N GLY A 57 -5.66 -3.76 -4.60
CA GLY A 57 -4.85 -4.69 -3.80
C GLY A 57 -5.70 -5.68 -3.00
N LEU A 58 -6.88 -5.29 -2.51
CA LEU A 58 -7.80 -6.21 -1.83
C LEU A 58 -8.40 -7.26 -2.78
N ILE A 59 -8.68 -6.88 -4.03
CA ILE A 59 -9.19 -7.80 -5.07
C ILE A 59 -8.13 -8.85 -5.40
N HIS A 60 -6.88 -8.40 -5.54
CA HIS A 60 -5.70 -9.20 -5.92
C HIS A 60 -4.85 -9.65 -4.73
N ALA A 61 -5.37 -9.51 -3.50
CA ALA A 61 -4.71 -10.01 -2.29
C ALA A 61 -4.39 -11.49 -2.50
N PRO A 62 -3.21 -11.95 -2.04
CA PRO A 62 -2.50 -13.03 -2.68
C PRO A 62 -3.39 -14.27 -2.82
N LEU A 63 -3.62 -14.68 -4.06
CA LEU A 63 -4.35 -15.90 -4.42
C LEU A 63 -3.41 -17.10 -4.57
N GLY A 64 -2.20 -17.04 -4.01
CA GLY A 64 -1.14 -18.00 -4.26
C GLY A 64 -0.41 -17.69 -5.57
N VAL A 65 -0.09 -18.72 -6.37
CA VAL A 65 0.86 -18.70 -7.51
C VAL A 65 0.44 -17.78 -8.68
N LEU A 66 -0.79 -17.27 -8.70
CA LEU A 66 -1.29 -16.39 -9.77
C LEU A 66 -0.94 -14.93 -9.47
N ARG A 67 0.30 -14.57 -9.80
CA ARG A 67 0.79 -13.19 -9.80
C ARG A 67 0.15 -12.42 -10.96
N ASP A 68 -0.59 -11.36 -10.65
CA ASP A 68 -1.02 -10.38 -11.64
C ASP A 68 -0.02 -9.22 -11.70
N ASP A 69 0.92 -9.31 -12.63
CA ASP A 69 1.91 -8.29 -12.90
C ASP A 69 1.31 -6.96 -13.35
N VAL A 70 0.15 -6.98 -14.01
CA VAL A 70 -0.46 -5.78 -14.57
C VAL A 70 -0.86 -4.85 -13.44
N VAL A 71 -1.49 -5.40 -12.39
CA VAL A 71 -1.95 -4.62 -11.24
C VAL A 71 -0.80 -4.13 -10.39
N LEU A 72 0.21 -4.97 -10.15
CA LEU A 72 1.38 -4.57 -9.38
C LEU A 72 2.16 -3.43 -10.06
N ASN A 73 2.35 -3.53 -11.39
CA ASN A 73 2.96 -2.47 -12.19
C ASN A 73 2.11 -1.19 -12.18
N TYR A 74 0.79 -1.32 -12.28
CA TYR A 74 -0.12 -0.18 -12.20
C TYR A 74 -0.05 0.53 -10.85
N LEU A 75 -0.05 -0.21 -9.74
CA LEU A 75 0.06 0.33 -8.38
C LEU A 75 1.42 1.03 -8.18
N SER A 76 2.51 0.40 -8.63
CA SER A 76 3.86 0.97 -8.56
C SER A 76 3.97 2.26 -9.37
N ALA A 77 3.44 2.28 -10.60
CA ALA A 77 3.40 3.48 -11.44
C ALA A 77 2.62 4.64 -10.77
N ASN A 78 1.52 4.34 -10.08
CA ASN A 78 0.77 5.35 -9.34
C ASN A 78 1.49 5.81 -8.07
N LEU A 79 2.20 4.92 -7.37
CA LEU A 79 3.03 5.28 -6.22
C LEU A 79 4.10 6.31 -6.63
N TYR A 80 4.80 6.05 -7.74
CA TYR A 80 5.81 6.98 -8.28
C TYR A 80 5.18 8.30 -8.73
N LYS A 81 4.07 8.24 -9.46
CA LYS A 81 3.40 9.44 -10.02
C LYS A 81 2.87 10.36 -8.92
N TYR A 82 2.38 9.80 -7.81
CA TYR A 82 1.72 10.54 -6.73
C TYR A 82 2.49 10.48 -5.41
N SER A 83 3.82 10.36 -5.47
CA SER A 83 4.70 10.22 -4.29
C SER A 83 4.60 11.38 -3.29
N THR A 84 4.16 12.56 -3.75
CA THR A 84 3.96 13.75 -2.90
C THR A 84 2.57 13.86 -2.29
N VAL A 85 1.63 12.98 -2.67
CA VAL A 85 0.25 12.99 -2.18
C VAL A 85 0.07 11.85 -1.17
N SER A 86 0.11 12.18 0.12
CA SER A 86 0.14 11.20 1.21
C SER A 86 -0.99 10.17 1.17
N GLN A 87 -2.20 10.57 0.77
CA GLN A 87 -3.34 9.65 0.63
C GLN A 87 -3.07 8.62 -0.46
N MET A 88 -2.54 9.07 -1.61
CA MET A 88 -2.21 8.19 -2.74
C MET A 88 -1.10 7.22 -2.38
N VAL A 89 -0.03 7.71 -1.73
CA VAL A 89 1.05 6.86 -1.20
C VAL A 89 0.49 5.82 -0.23
N HIS A 90 -0.42 6.23 0.66
CA HIS A 90 -1.05 5.32 1.62
C HIS A 90 -1.84 4.20 0.94
N GLY A 91 -2.74 4.55 0.01
CA GLY A 91 -3.54 3.56 -0.72
C GLY A 91 -2.71 2.65 -1.63
N ALA A 92 -1.73 3.21 -2.33
CA ALA A 92 -0.83 2.48 -3.20
C ALA A 92 0.07 1.52 -2.41
N SER A 93 0.67 1.96 -1.30
CA SER A 93 1.57 1.14 -0.49
C SER A 93 0.86 -0.07 0.12
N LEU A 94 -0.35 0.12 0.65
CA LEU A 94 -1.17 -0.98 1.15
C LEU A 94 -1.61 -1.91 0.01
N GLY A 95 -1.97 -1.36 -1.15
CA GLY A 95 -2.35 -2.14 -2.32
C GLY A 95 -1.21 -3.01 -2.86
N ILE A 96 0.00 -2.46 -2.93
CA ILE A 96 1.23 -3.17 -3.31
C ILE A 96 1.51 -4.27 -2.30
N GLY A 97 1.51 -3.93 -1.00
CA GLY A 97 1.72 -4.90 0.08
C GLY A 97 0.79 -6.10 0.00
N LEU A 98 -0.50 -5.86 -0.27
CA LEU A 98 -1.48 -6.94 -0.48
C LEU A 98 -1.20 -7.75 -1.74
N THR A 99 -0.96 -7.10 -2.88
CA THR A 99 -0.78 -7.80 -4.17
C THR A 99 0.52 -8.62 -4.19
N ALA A 100 1.56 -8.14 -3.53
CA ALA A 100 2.89 -8.76 -3.47
C ALA A 100 3.17 -9.46 -2.13
N MET A 101 2.14 -9.76 -1.35
CA MET A 101 2.28 -10.33 -0.01
C MET A 101 3.01 -11.68 -0.06
N GLY A 102 4.10 -11.80 0.71
CA GLY A 102 4.92 -13.00 0.79
C GLY A 102 5.76 -13.31 -0.46
N LEU A 103 5.77 -12.43 -1.48
CA LEU A 103 6.62 -12.61 -2.66
C LEU A 103 8.11 -12.39 -2.38
N GLN A 104 8.44 -11.73 -1.27
CA GLN A 104 9.81 -11.42 -0.87
C GLN A 104 10.58 -10.64 -1.96
N ASN A 105 9.88 -9.74 -2.65
CA ASN A 105 10.46 -8.93 -3.72
C ASN A 105 11.17 -7.70 -3.12
N GLU A 106 12.50 -7.76 -3.08
CA GLU A 106 13.35 -6.70 -2.53
C GLU A 106 13.26 -5.37 -3.31
N GLU A 107 13.04 -5.41 -4.62
CA GLU A 107 12.87 -4.20 -5.44
C GLU A 107 11.65 -3.39 -4.98
N LEU A 108 10.53 -4.06 -4.71
CA LEU A 108 9.34 -3.40 -4.16
C LEU A 108 9.58 -2.87 -2.75
N CYS A 109 10.39 -3.56 -1.95
CA CYS A 109 10.77 -3.10 -0.62
C CYS A 109 11.58 -1.81 -0.69
N ASP A 110 12.57 -1.72 -1.56
CA ASP A 110 13.38 -0.52 -1.74
C ASP A 110 12.52 0.68 -2.12
N VAL A 111 11.59 0.49 -3.07
CA VAL A 111 10.66 1.54 -3.51
C VAL A 111 9.78 2.01 -2.36
N LEU A 112 9.17 1.10 -1.61
CA LEU A 112 8.36 1.45 -0.45
C LEU A 112 9.21 2.09 0.66
N PHE A 113 10.47 1.69 0.82
CA PHE A 113 11.35 2.24 1.85
C PHE A 113 11.64 3.72 1.61
N THR A 114 11.76 4.14 0.33
CA THR A 114 11.87 5.58 -0.01
C THR A 114 10.65 6.40 0.47
N CYS A 115 9.47 5.77 0.56
CA CYS A 115 8.26 6.42 1.06
C CYS A 115 8.23 6.54 2.59
N ILE A 116 8.99 5.69 3.30
CA ILE A 116 9.16 5.76 4.76
C ILE A 116 10.05 6.93 5.13
N THR A 117 11.21 7.04 4.49
CA THR A 117 12.24 8.04 4.82
C THR A 117 11.98 9.41 4.20
N GLY A 118 11.40 9.47 3.00
CA GLY A 118 11.12 10.71 2.28
C GLY A 118 9.68 11.24 2.41
N GLY A 119 8.77 10.45 2.99
CA GLY A 119 7.34 10.70 2.95
C GLY A 119 6.74 11.42 4.16
N ASP A 120 5.45 11.73 4.05
CA ASP A 120 4.63 12.12 5.19
C ASP A 120 4.37 10.93 6.14
N ALA A 121 4.06 11.21 7.41
CA ALA A 121 3.78 10.21 8.44
C ALA A 121 2.73 9.17 8.00
N LEU A 122 1.71 9.62 7.27
CA LEU A 122 0.62 8.78 6.79
C LEU A 122 1.06 7.80 5.69
N GLY A 123 1.87 8.28 4.74
CA GLY A 123 2.41 7.48 3.66
C GLY A 123 3.44 6.49 4.19
N GLY A 124 4.35 6.96 5.04
CA GLY A 124 5.40 6.14 5.64
C GLY A 124 4.87 5.00 6.52
N GLU A 125 3.80 5.22 7.28
CA GLU A 125 3.13 4.14 8.03
C GLU A 125 2.64 3.02 7.10
N ALA A 126 1.91 3.38 6.04
CA ALA A 126 1.38 2.42 5.09
C ALA A 126 2.48 1.72 4.28
N ALA A 127 3.55 2.44 3.94
CA ALA A 127 4.72 1.87 3.28
C ALA A 127 5.41 0.83 4.18
N ALA A 128 5.59 1.14 5.47
CA ALA A 128 6.18 0.20 6.42
C ALA A 128 5.34 -1.08 6.59
N VAL A 129 4.01 -0.95 6.71
CA VAL A 129 3.10 -2.10 6.73
C VAL A 129 3.14 -2.86 5.39
N GLY A 130 3.21 -2.13 4.27
CA GLY A 130 3.35 -2.68 2.91
C GLY A 130 4.58 -3.57 2.76
N ILE A 131 5.75 -3.08 3.18
CA ILE A 131 7.01 -3.86 3.20
C ILE A 131 6.84 -5.10 4.08
N GLY A 132 6.25 -4.96 5.26
CA GLY A 132 5.98 -6.10 6.15
C GLY A 132 5.12 -7.18 5.49
N MET A 133 4.13 -6.80 4.67
CA MET A 133 3.33 -7.74 3.88
C MET A 133 4.16 -8.38 2.75
N VAL A 134 4.95 -7.61 1.99
CA VAL A 134 5.81 -8.15 0.92
C VAL A 134 6.81 -9.17 1.47
N MET A 135 7.41 -8.86 2.62
CA MET A 135 8.43 -9.67 3.29
C MET A 135 7.86 -10.61 4.36
N MET A 136 6.55 -10.88 4.32
CA MET A 136 5.87 -11.70 5.32
C MET A 136 6.54 -13.07 5.50
N GLY A 137 6.84 -13.43 6.74
CA GLY A 137 7.49 -14.69 7.12
C GLY A 137 8.94 -14.86 6.65
N SER A 138 9.52 -13.88 5.95
CA SER A 138 10.90 -13.97 5.46
C SER A 138 11.95 -13.95 6.58
N GLY A 139 11.65 -13.28 7.70
CA GLY A 139 12.61 -12.94 8.75
C GLY A 139 13.92 -12.36 8.20
N ASN A 140 13.83 -11.45 7.23
CA ASN A 140 15.01 -10.80 6.65
C ASN A 140 15.61 -9.80 7.65
N ASP A 141 16.71 -10.20 8.30
CA ASP A 141 17.38 -9.42 9.34
C ASP A 141 17.84 -8.03 8.84
N THR A 142 18.22 -7.91 7.56
CA THR A 142 18.62 -6.62 6.98
C THR A 142 17.48 -5.61 7.00
N ILE A 143 16.28 -6.01 6.56
CA ILE A 143 15.12 -5.11 6.54
C ILE A 143 14.61 -4.84 7.96
N ILE A 144 14.68 -5.84 8.85
CA ILE A 144 14.33 -5.67 10.27
C ILE A 144 15.24 -4.63 10.93
N HIS A 145 16.56 -4.74 10.76
CA HIS A 145 17.49 -3.75 11.29
C HIS A 145 17.30 -2.36 10.68
N ASN A 146 16.97 -2.27 9.39
CA ASN A 146 16.62 -0.99 8.78
C ASN A 146 15.37 -0.37 9.44
N PHE A 147 14.37 -1.19 9.81
CA PHE A 147 13.16 -0.73 10.50
C PHE A 147 13.46 -0.28 11.93
N GLU A 148 14.33 -1.01 12.64
CA GLU A 148 14.80 -0.63 13.97
C GLU A 148 15.52 0.72 13.94
N ASN A 149 16.43 0.93 12.98
CA ASN A 149 17.15 2.17 12.79
C ASN A 149 16.19 3.35 12.54
N VAL A 150 15.23 3.18 11.61
CA VAL A 150 14.22 4.20 11.31
C VAL A 150 13.36 4.52 12.54
N ALA A 151 12.96 3.51 13.32
CA ALA A 151 12.15 3.70 14.51
C ALA A 151 12.89 4.43 15.64
N GLN A 152 14.22 4.34 15.68
CA GLN A 152 15.09 4.98 16.66
C GLN A 152 15.60 6.37 16.24
N GLU A 153 15.26 6.85 15.04
CA GLU A 153 15.64 8.19 14.60
C GLU A 153 15.12 9.28 15.56
N ASP A 154 15.95 10.29 15.81
CA ASP A 154 15.58 11.44 16.66
C ASP A 154 14.35 12.16 16.09
N ASN A 155 13.36 12.43 16.95
CA ASN A 155 12.07 13.04 16.58
C ASN A 155 11.26 12.26 15.53
N GLN A 156 11.41 10.94 15.46
CA GLN A 156 10.61 10.11 14.56
C GLN A 156 9.11 10.22 14.85
N LYS A 157 8.30 10.17 13.78
CA LYS A 157 6.84 10.29 13.86
C LYS A 157 6.22 9.00 14.39
N GLU A 158 5.33 9.08 15.38
CA GLU A 158 4.68 7.90 16.01
C GLU A 158 4.02 6.94 15.01
N LYS A 159 3.45 7.47 13.92
CA LYS A 159 2.83 6.66 12.86
C LYS A 159 3.85 5.77 12.15
N ILE A 160 5.07 6.28 11.91
CA ILE A 160 6.16 5.53 11.27
C ILE A 160 6.68 4.47 12.25
N ILE A 161 6.86 4.81 13.53
CA ILE A 161 7.25 3.85 14.57
C ILE A 161 6.23 2.70 14.66
N ARG A 162 4.93 3.02 14.64
CA ARG A 162 3.87 2.00 14.63
C ARG A 162 3.90 1.14 13.36
N GLY A 163 4.03 1.76 12.20
CA GLY A 163 4.07 1.06 10.92
C GLY A 163 5.26 0.10 10.81
N THR A 164 6.45 0.55 11.21
CA THR A 164 7.67 -0.28 11.26
C THR A 164 7.55 -1.40 12.28
N SER A 165 7.04 -1.14 13.48
CA SER A 165 6.77 -2.18 14.48
C SER A 165 5.85 -3.28 13.95
N MET A 166 4.76 -2.89 13.26
CA MET A 166 3.85 -3.84 12.62
C MET A 166 4.54 -4.61 11.49
N GLY A 167 5.35 -3.93 10.68
CA GLY A 167 6.10 -4.58 9.61
C GLY A 167 7.09 -5.62 10.11
N VAL A 168 7.82 -5.34 11.21
CA VAL A 168 8.69 -6.34 11.89
C VAL A 168 7.87 -7.54 12.35
N ALA A 169 6.70 -7.33 12.94
CA ALA A 169 5.83 -8.43 13.36
C ALA A 169 5.39 -9.30 12.17
N LEU A 170 4.99 -8.70 11.05
CA LEU A 170 4.60 -9.42 9.83
C LEU A 170 5.76 -10.21 9.21
N MET A 171 6.97 -9.64 9.19
CA MET A 171 8.18 -10.31 8.69
C MET A 171 8.56 -11.55 9.51
N ASN A 172 8.24 -11.55 10.81
CA ASN A 172 8.51 -12.66 11.73
C ASN A 172 7.32 -13.65 11.87
N LEU A 173 6.28 -13.53 11.03
CA LEU A 173 5.14 -14.43 11.09
C LEU A 173 5.56 -15.88 10.81
N GLY A 174 5.31 -16.77 11.78
CA GLY A 174 5.59 -18.21 11.66
C GLY A 174 7.02 -18.63 12.02
N ARG A 175 7.82 -17.74 12.61
CA ARG A 175 9.15 -18.03 13.16
C ARG A 175 9.13 -18.17 14.68
#